data_AF-A0A4U5NEC9-F1
#
_entry.id   AF-A0A4U5NEC9-F1
#
_cell.length_a   1.000
_cell.length_b   1.000
_cell.length_c   1.000
_cell.angle_alpha   90.00
_cell.angle_beta   90.00
_cell.angle_gamma   90.00
#
_symmetry.space_group_name_H-M   'P 1'
#
loop_
_entity.id
_entity.type
_entity.pdbx_description
1 polymer ?
#
loop_
_entity_poly.entity_id
_entity_poly.type
_entity_poly.pdbx_seq_one_letter_code
_entity_poly.pdbx_strand_id
1 'polypeptide(L)'
;MKFSRFAVVGPVDEHDKRPALMIRVADIQDKLYLAESHVRLYMARTRVNERNERELVGVKDMNVGYDSGLDRVLLLWPIIVRHVIDEDSPLFGMGRENMIRGDFELIMTVEGIVEATGMTFQARTSFLPDEIQWGYKFRPMVLLSNDRRQYEVHYERFEEIEACDDFVPETTTIEEVEEDHPLHNASGFL
;
A
#
# COMPACT_ATOMS: atom_id res chain seq x y z
N MET A 1 0.77 5.73 15.33
CA MET A 1 0.85 5.11 13.99
C MET A 1 2.27 5.05 13.48
N LYS A 2 2.70 3.87 13.04
CA LYS A 2 3.98 3.60 12.37
C LYS A 2 3.69 2.88 11.04
N PHE A 3 4.40 3.29 9.99
CA PHE A 3 4.40 2.66 8.66
C PHE A 3 5.76 2.02 8.40
N SER A 4 5.80 0.96 7.58
CA SER A 4 7.07 0.43 7.07
C SER A 4 7.82 1.50 6.28
N ARG A 5 9.15 1.42 6.30
CA ARG A 5 10.01 2.37 5.60
C ARG A 5 10.01 2.20 4.07
N PHE A 6 9.50 1.07 3.58
CA PHE A 6 9.33 0.75 2.17
C PHE A 6 8.03 -0.02 1.98
N ALA A 7 7.54 -0.03 0.74
CA ALA A 7 6.52 -0.96 0.31
C ALA A 7 7.19 -2.19 -0.33
N VAL A 8 6.47 -3.31 -0.42
CA VAL A 8 6.96 -4.51 -1.12
C VAL A 8 5.95 -4.98 -2.15
N VAL A 9 6.43 -5.54 -3.25
CA VAL A 9 5.61 -6.24 -4.24
C VAL A 9 6.01 -7.70 -4.26
N GLY A 10 5.04 -8.58 -4.08
CA GLY A 10 5.23 -10.03 -4.06
C GLY A 10 3.89 -10.74 -4.25
N PRO A 11 3.84 -12.08 -4.11
CA PRO A 11 2.57 -12.79 -4.12
C PRO A 11 1.74 -12.41 -2.88
N VAL A 12 0.41 -12.48 -2.99
CA VAL A 12 -0.51 -12.25 -1.85
C VAL A 12 -0.11 -13.11 -0.64
N ASP A 13 0.15 -14.40 -0.88
CA ASP A 13 0.71 -15.34 0.08
C ASP A 13 1.28 -16.61 -0.60
N GLU A 14 1.44 -17.71 0.15
CA GLU A 14 1.97 -18.97 -0.36
C GLU A 14 0.98 -19.74 -1.25
N HIS A 15 -0.32 -19.50 -1.06
CA HIS A 15 -1.43 -20.15 -1.76
C HIS A 15 -1.97 -19.29 -2.91
N ASP A 16 -2.00 -17.96 -2.75
CA ASP A 16 -2.40 -17.00 -3.78
C ASP A 16 -1.18 -16.29 -4.38
N LYS A 17 -0.86 -16.64 -5.64
CA LYS A 17 0.31 -16.13 -6.37
C LYS A 17 0.08 -14.81 -7.10
N ARG A 18 -1.13 -14.23 -7.02
CA ARG A 18 -1.39 -12.93 -7.65
C ARG A 18 -0.43 -11.87 -7.09
N PRO A 19 0.12 -10.98 -7.94
CA PRO A 19 0.98 -9.91 -7.48
C PRO A 19 0.19 -8.93 -6.60
N ALA A 20 0.77 -8.52 -5.48
CA ALA A 20 0.19 -7.56 -4.57
C ALA A 20 1.25 -6.60 -4.05
N LEU A 21 0.89 -5.33 -4.00
CA LEU A 21 1.60 -4.30 -3.27
C LEU A 21 1.21 -4.38 -1.79
N MET A 22 2.21 -4.36 -0.92
CA MET A 22 2.07 -4.57 0.52
C MET A 22 2.76 -3.45 1.30
N ILE A 23 2.04 -2.87 2.26
CA ILE A 23 2.56 -1.85 3.19
C ILE A 23 2.22 -2.29 4.61
N ARG A 24 3.20 -2.28 5.51
CA ARG A 24 2.98 -2.66 6.91
C ARG A 24 2.61 -1.44 7.73
N VAL A 25 1.59 -1.59 8.56
CA VAL A 25 1.08 -0.54 9.45
C VAL A 25 0.94 -1.10 10.85
N ALA A 26 1.31 -0.33 11.86
CA ALA A 26 1.00 -0.67 13.24
C ALA A 26 0.64 0.59 14.03
N ASP A 27 -0.29 0.44 14.95
CA ASP A 27 -0.32 1.37 16.07
C ASP A 27 0.74 0.97 17.10
N ILE A 28 1.44 1.98 17.60
CA ILE A 28 2.53 1.83 18.58
C ILE A 28 2.25 2.63 19.85
N GLN A 29 1.03 3.18 19.98
CA GLN A 29 0.62 3.90 21.16
C GLN A 29 -0.04 2.95 22.17
N ASP A 30 0.48 2.92 23.39
CA ASP A 30 0.01 1.99 24.43
C ASP A 30 -1.28 2.44 25.14
N LYS A 31 -1.78 3.65 24.86
CA LYS A 31 -2.82 4.30 25.69
C LYS A 31 -3.98 4.91 24.91
N LEU A 32 -3.83 5.06 23.59
CA LEU A 32 -4.80 5.74 22.76
C LEU A 32 -5.16 4.80 21.63
N TYR A 33 -6.29 4.12 21.79
CA TYR A 33 -6.83 3.25 20.76
C TYR A 33 -7.56 4.06 19.69
N LEU A 34 -7.51 3.53 18.48
CA LEU A 34 -8.20 4.10 17.33
C LEU A 34 -9.47 3.28 17.06
N ALA A 35 -10.63 3.92 17.23
CA ALA A 35 -11.92 3.39 16.82
C ALA A 35 -12.20 3.73 15.36
N GLU A 36 -13.05 2.92 14.71
CA GLU A 36 -13.50 3.12 13.32
C GLU A 36 -12.35 3.32 12.32
N SER A 37 -11.21 2.65 12.59
CA SER A 37 -10.03 2.83 11.77
C SER A 37 -10.19 2.26 10.38
N HIS A 38 -9.73 3.01 9.38
CA HIS A 38 -9.73 2.57 8.00
C HIS A 38 -8.51 3.12 7.25
N VAL A 39 -8.15 2.44 6.17
CA VAL A 39 -6.98 2.77 5.37
C VAL A 39 -7.36 3.08 3.93
N ARG A 40 -6.65 4.02 3.31
CA ARG A 40 -6.75 4.32 1.87
C ARG A 40 -5.38 4.34 1.24
N LEU A 41 -5.33 4.00 -0.05
CA LEU A 41 -4.12 4.07 -0.84
C LEU A 41 -4.43 4.79 -2.15
N TYR A 42 -3.59 5.75 -2.50
CA TYR A 42 -3.70 6.52 -3.73
C TYR A 42 -2.39 6.42 -4.51
N MET A 43 -2.48 6.43 -5.84
CA MET A 43 -1.35 6.70 -6.72
C MET A 43 -1.47 8.10 -7.29
N ALA A 44 -0.54 8.97 -6.95
CA ALA A 44 -0.35 10.26 -7.60
C ALA A 44 0.63 10.10 -8.76
N ARG A 45 0.18 10.29 -10.00
CA ARG A 45 1.03 10.27 -11.20
C ARG A 45 1.56 11.66 -11.50
N THR A 46 2.84 11.73 -11.82
CA THR A 46 3.51 12.97 -12.15
C THR A 46 4.13 12.90 -13.55
N ARG A 47 4.42 14.05 -14.13
CA ARG A 47 5.15 14.18 -15.41
C ARG A 47 6.12 15.34 -15.32
N VAL A 48 7.21 15.28 -16.06
CA VAL A 48 8.12 16.42 -16.23
C VAL A 48 7.69 17.20 -17.48
N ASN A 49 7.40 18.49 -17.31
CA ASN A 49 7.00 19.37 -18.42
C ASN A 49 8.23 19.91 -19.19
N GLU A 50 7.98 20.68 -20.26
CA GLU A 50 9.04 21.28 -21.10
C GLU A 50 10.00 22.21 -20.34
N ARG A 51 9.61 22.69 -19.14
CA ARG A 51 10.43 23.56 -18.28
C ARG A 51 11.23 22.79 -17.24
N ASN A 52 11.25 21.45 -17.31
CA ASN A 52 11.82 20.57 -16.31
C ASN A 52 11.16 20.68 -14.91
N GLU A 53 9.89 21.07 -14.86
CA GLU A 53 9.11 21.10 -13.62
C GLU A 53 8.26 19.83 -13.53
N ARG A 54 8.16 19.25 -12.33
CA ARG A 54 7.32 18.07 -12.07
C ARG A 54 5.88 18.53 -11.80
N GLU A 55 4.95 18.08 -12.63
CA GLU A 55 3.51 18.38 -12.53
C GLU A 55 2.72 17.14 -12.11
N LEU A 56 1.69 17.34 -11.28
CA LEU A 56 0.72 16.29 -10.94
C LEU A 56 -0.25 16.13 -12.11
N VAL A 57 -0.28 14.94 -12.69
CA VAL A 57 -1.16 14.59 -13.83
C VAL A 57 -2.50 14.08 -13.33
N GLY A 58 -2.50 13.31 -12.24
CA GLY A 58 -3.73 12.77 -11.67
C GLY A 58 -3.49 11.95 -10.42
N VAL A 59 -4.57 11.67 -9.70
CA VAL A 59 -4.58 10.83 -8.51
C VAL A 59 -5.64 9.74 -8.70
N LYS A 60 -5.25 8.48 -8.54
CA LYS A 60 -6.17 7.33 -8.63
C LYS A 60 -6.23 6.60 -7.29
N ASP A 61 -7.44 6.31 -6.80
CA ASP A 61 -7.64 5.43 -5.65
C ASP A 61 -7.25 4.00 -6.01
N MET A 62 -6.60 3.31 -5.08
CA MET A 62 -6.14 1.94 -5.23
C MET A 62 -6.86 1.07 -4.20
N ASN A 63 -7.57 0.05 -4.68
CA ASN A 63 -8.38 -0.79 -3.82
C ASN A 63 -7.51 -1.58 -2.83
N VAL A 64 -7.66 -1.29 -1.55
CA VAL A 64 -7.04 -2.01 -0.42
C VAL A 64 -8.05 -2.85 0.36
N GLY A 65 -9.16 -3.19 -0.30
CA GLY A 65 -10.23 -4.01 0.24
C GLY A 65 -11.52 -3.25 0.54
N TYR A 66 -11.74 -2.07 -0.05
CA TYR A 66 -12.93 -1.23 0.19
C TYR A 66 -14.24 -1.98 -0.05
N ASP A 67 -14.36 -2.67 -1.19
CA ASP A 67 -15.60 -3.37 -1.56
C ASP A 67 -15.91 -4.56 -0.64
N SER A 68 -14.85 -5.20 -0.12
CA SER A 68 -14.93 -6.31 0.82
C SER A 68 -14.99 -5.86 2.30
N GLY A 69 -14.73 -4.58 2.57
CA GLY A 69 -14.62 -4.05 3.91
C GLY A 69 -13.33 -4.35 4.67
N LEU A 70 -12.30 -4.88 4.00
CA LEU A 70 -10.99 -5.17 4.58
C LEU A 70 -10.15 -3.90 4.79
N ASP A 71 -10.55 -2.78 4.19
CA ASP A 71 -9.99 -1.45 4.43
C ASP A 71 -10.33 -0.92 5.83
N ARG A 72 -11.43 -1.40 6.43
CA ARG A 72 -11.81 -1.14 7.83
C ARG A 72 -11.00 -2.07 8.73
N VAL A 73 -9.93 -1.52 9.28
CA VAL A 73 -8.91 -2.28 10.00
C VAL A 73 -9.12 -2.17 11.50
N LEU A 74 -8.74 -3.23 12.23
CA LEU A 74 -8.62 -3.19 13.69
C LEU A 74 -7.14 -3.11 14.05
N LEU A 75 -6.65 -1.91 14.36
CA LEU A 75 -5.22 -1.64 14.60
C LEU A 75 -4.78 -1.98 16.04
N LEU A 76 -5.28 -3.08 16.60
CA LEU A 76 -4.76 -3.67 17.85
C LEU A 76 -3.46 -4.44 17.62
N TRP A 77 -3.21 -4.87 16.39
CA TRP A 77 -2.04 -5.62 15.98
C TRP A 77 -1.42 -4.96 14.74
N PRO A 78 -0.11 -5.13 14.49
CA PRO A 78 0.48 -4.79 13.20
C PRO A 78 -0.23 -5.55 12.07
N ILE A 79 -0.57 -4.84 11.00
CA ILE A 79 -1.22 -5.40 9.81
C ILE A 79 -0.35 -5.18 8.58
N ILE A 80 -0.63 -5.95 7.53
CA ILE A 80 -0.13 -5.70 6.19
C ILE A 80 -1.33 -5.32 5.33
N VAL A 81 -1.38 -4.05 4.91
CA VAL A 81 -2.36 -3.56 3.95
C VAL A 81 -1.93 -4.05 2.57
N ARG A 82 -2.88 -4.61 1.81
CA ARG A 82 -2.62 -5.24 0.52
C ARG A 82 -3.46 -4.56 -0.56
N HIS A 83 -2.82 -4.22 -1.67
CA HIS A 83 -3.49 -3.91 -2.91
C HIS A 83 -3.12 -5.00 -3.92
N VAL A 84 -4.12 -5.78 -4.36
CA VAL A 84 -3.93 -6.78 -5.42
C VAL A 84 -3.74 -6.03 -6.74
N ILE A 85 -2.72 -6.40 -7.51
CA ILE A 85 -2.41 -5.82 -8.81
C ILE A 85 -3.15 -6.66 -9.87
N ASP A 86 -4.44 -6.38 -10.02
CA ASP A 86 -5.34 -6.91 -11.05
C ASP A 86 -5.50 -5.92 -12.22
N GLU A 87 -6.36 -6.22 -13.19
CA GLU A 87 -6.57 -5.40 -14.41
C GLU A 87 -7.00 -3.96 -14.11
N ASP A 88 -7.67 -3.72 -12.98
CA ASP A 88 -8.15 -2.39 -12.58
C ASP A 88 -7.06 -1.56 -11.88
N SER A 89 -5.98 -2.21 -11.44
CA SER A 89 -4.85 -1.59 -10.76
C SER A 89 -4.09 -0.63 -11.69
N PRO A 90 -3.71 0.59 -11.23
CA PRO A 90 -2.79 1.43 -11.99
C PRO A 90 -1.36 0.85 -12.10
N LEU A 91 -1.04 -0.21 -11.35
CA LEU A 91 0.22 -0.94 -11.44
C LEU A 91 0.14 -2.14 -12.39
N PHE A 92 -1.03 -2.40 -12.98
CA PHE A 92 -1.21 -3.53 -13.88
C PHE A 92 -0.24 -3.47 -15.07
N GLY A 93 0.38 -4.61 -15.39
CA GLY A 93 1.40 -4.73 -16.44
C GLY A 93 2.74 -4.06 -16.14
N MET A 94 2.93 -3.42 -14.98
CA MET A 94 4.26 -2.94 -14.60
C MET A 94 5.13 -4.10 -14.14
N GLY A 95 6.21 -4.36 -14.87
CA GLY A 95 7.30 -5.20 -14.37
C GLY A 95 8.24 -4.45 -13.43
N ARG A 96 9.24 -5.14 -12.87
CA ARG A 96 10.26 -4.57 -11.97
C ARG A 96 10.94 -3.33 -12.55
N GLU A 97 11.34 -3.37 -13.82
CA GLU A 97 12.06 -2.25 -14.44
C GLU A 97 11.16 -1.03 -14.65
N ASN A 98 9.91 -1.25 -15.07
CA ASN A 98 8.91 -0.21 -15.27
C ASN A 98 8.50 0.44 -13.94
N MET A 99 8.40 -0.36 -12.88
CA MET A 99 8.13 0.14 -11.52
C MET A 99 9.21 1.13 -11.10
N ILE A 100 10.49 0.74 -11.16
CA ILE A 100 11.63 1.57 -10.71
C ILE A 100 11.72 2.90 -11.50
N ARG A 101 11.32 2.89 -12.78
CA ARG A 101 11.36 4.08 -13.65
C ARG A 101 10.05 4.87 -13.65
N GLY A 102 9.04 4.44 -12.90
CA GLY A 102 7.73 5.07 -12.90
C GLY A 102 7.80 6.51 -12.40
N ASP A 103 6.95 7.38 -12.94
CA ASP A 103 6.75 8.74 -12.41
C ASP A 103 5.48 8.80 -11.57
N PHE A 104 5.49 8.16 -10.41
CA PHE A 104 4.37 8.18 -9.47
C PHE A 104 4.84 8.18 -8.02
N GLU A 105 3.93 8.54 -7.12
CA GLU A 105 4.08 8.43 -5.68
C GLU A 105 2.85 7.71 -5.12
N LEU A 106 3.08 6.71 -4.26
CA LEU A 106 2.01 6.04 -3.53
C LEU A 106 1.77 6.78 -2.23
N ILE A 107 0.52 7.10 -1.91
CA ILE A 107 0.15 7.82 -0.70
C ILE A 107 -0.81 6.94 0.09
N MET A 108 -0.40 6.51 1.27
CA MET A 108 -1.24 5.75 2.19
C MET A 108 -1.75 6.64 3.30
N THR A 109 -3.04 6.55 3.60
CA THR A 109 -3.66 7.21 4.74
C THR A 109 -4.22 6.17 5.71
N VAL A 110 -4.15 6.49 7.00
CA VAL A 110 -4.84 5.78 8.08
C VAL A 110 -5.67 6.81 8.81
N GLU A 111 -6.97 6.58 8.85
CA GLU A 111 -7.95 7.46 9.46
C GLU A 111 -8.72 6.73 10.55
N GLY A 112 -9.24 7.46 11.53
CA GLY A 112 -10.08 6.90 12.58
C GLY A 112 -10.40 7.93 13.65
N ILE A 113 -10.92 7.46 14.79
CA ILE A 113 -11.32 8.31 15.92
C ILE A 113 -10.53 7.88 17.15
N VAL A 114 -9.86 8.83 17.81
CA VAL A 114 -9.15 8.55 19.06
C VAL A 114 -10.16 8.29 20.17
N GLU A 115 -10.23 7.06 20.70
CA GLU A 115 -11.27 6.64 21.65
C GLU A 115 -11.35 7.55 22.88
N ALA A 116 -10.21 7.99 23.41
CA ALA A 116 -10.16 8.77 24.64
C ALA A 116 -10.72 10.19 24.49
N THR A 117 -10.74 10.75 23.28
CA THR A 117 -11.07 12.16 23.03
C THR A 117 -12.25 12.36 22.07
N GLY A 118 -12.61 11.34 21.30
CA GLY A 118 -13.60 11.43 20.22
C GLY A 118 -13.14 12.28 19.04
N MET A 119 -11.87 12.73 19.01
CA MET A 119 -11.33 13.53 17.91
C MET A 119 -10.93 12.63 16.74
N THR A 120 -11.09 13.15 15.52
CA THR A 120 -10.61 12.48 14.32
C THR A 120 -9.08 12.48 14.30
N PHE A 121 -8.52 11.36 13.85
CA PHE A 121 -7.10 11.13 13.67
C PHE A 121 -6.84 10.79 12.21
N GLN A 122 -5.75 11.33 11.67
CA GLN A 122 -5.26 10.96 10.36
C GLN A 122 -3.74 10.91 10.38
N ALA A 123 -3.18 9.80 9.89
CA ALA A 123 -1.77 9.64 9.62
C ALA A 123 -1.57 9.32 8.14
N ARG A 124 -0.45 9.78 7.58
CA ARG A 124 -0.11 9.59 6.18
C ARG A 124 1.34 9.20 6.04
N THR A 125 1.64 8.43 5.00
CA THR A 125 2.98 8.14 4.51
C THR A 125 2.94 8.10 2.99
N SER A 126 4.10 8.15 2.36
CA SER A 126 4.21 7.96 0.93
C SER A 126 5.44 7.15 0.55
N PHE A 127 5.40 6.59 -0.65
CA PHE A 127 6.47 5.78 -1.22
C PHE A 127 6.72 6.20 -2.67
N LEU A 128 7.96 6.60 -2.94
CA LEU A 128 8.48 6.73 -4.29
C LEU A 128 8.78 5.35 -4.88
N PRO A 129 8.94 5.24 -6.22
CA PRO A 129 9.10 3.94 -6.85
C PRO A 129 10.38 3.21 -6.46
N ASP A 130 11.45 3.94 -6.09
CA ASP A 130 12.70 3.38 -5.55
C ASP A 130 12.57 2.88 -4.09
N GLU A 131 11.50 3.27 -3.40
CA GLU A 131 11.12 2.78 -2.06
C GLU A 131 10.22 1.53 -2.13
N ILE A 132 10.01 0.95 -3.32
CA ILE A 132 9.22 -0.27 -3.54
C ILE A 132 10.13 -1.46 -3.82
N GLN A 133 10.16 -2.45 -2.91
CA GLN A 133 10.98 -3.64 -3.04
C GLN A 133 10.24 -4.75 -3.80
N TRP A 134 10.65 -4.98 -5.05
CA TRP A 134 10.06 -6.01 -5.92
C TRP A 134 10.56 -7.42 -5.61
N GLY A 135 9.67 -8.40 -5.55
CA GLY A 135 9.98 -9.80 -5.26
C GLY A 135 10.22 -10.07 -3.78
N TYR A 136 9.60 -9.29 -2.89
CA TYR A 136 9.74 -9.43 -1.46
C TYR A 136 8.39 -9.55 -0.76
N LYS A 137 8.40 -10.18 0.41
CA LYS A 137 7.31 -10.17 1.38
C LYS A 137 7.82 -9.78 2.76
N PHE A 138 6.92 -9.25 3.56
CA PHE A 138 7.18 -8.91 4.96
C PHE A 138 7.25 -10.16 5.84
N ARG A 139 8.31 -10.32 6.63
CA ARG A 139 8.46 -11.49 7.52
C ARG A 139 7.46 -11.45 8.67
N PRO A 140 6.86 -12.57 9.11
CA PRO A 140 5.95 -12.57 10.26
C PRO A 140 6.57 -11.97 11.53
N MET A 141 5.82 -11.08 12.18
CA MET A 141 6.24 -10.43 13.43
C MET A 141 5.32 -10.74 14.63
N VAL A 142 4.17 -11.38 14.40
CA VAL A 142 3.28 -11.86 15.46
C VAL A 142 3.49 -13.36 15.58
N LEU A 143 3.99 -13.80 16.73
CA LEU A 143 4.34 -15.20 16.98
C LEU A 143 3.61 -15.72 18.22
N LEU A 144 3.27 -17.01 18.24
CA LEU A 144 2.74 -17.67 19.43
C LEU A 144 3.91 -18.09 20.32
N SER A 145 4.00 -17.51 21.52
CA SER A 145 4.89 -18.00 22.57
C SER A 145 4.32 -19.32 23.11
N ASN A 146 5.09 -20.40 22.94
CA ASN A 146 4.69 -21.74 23.38
C ASN A 146 4.73 -21.88 24.92
N ASP A 147 5.62 -21.16 25.58
CA ASP A 147 5.79 -21.16 27.03
C ASP A 147 4.67 -20.40 27.75
N ARG A 148 4.25 -19.24 27.23
CA ARG A 148 3.21 -18.41 27.85
C ARG A 148 1.83 -18.57 27.21
N ARG A 149 1.73 -19.31 26.10
CA ARG A 149 0.50 -19.53 25.32
C ARG A 149 -0.20 -18.21 24.92
N GLN A 150 0.58 -17.20 24.58
CA GLN A 150 0.09 -15.88 24.17
C GLN A 150 0.75 -15.43 22.86
N TYR A 151 0.09 -14.55 22.13
CA TYR A 151 0.68 -13.89 20.97
C TYR A 151 1.63 -12.78 21.42
N GLU A 152 2.83 -12.78 20.87
CA GLU A 152 3.87 -11.77 21.13
C GLU A 152 4.20 -11.05 19.82
N VAL A 153 4.34 -9.72 19.91
CA VAL A 153 4.65 -8.85 18.77
C VAL A 153 6.13 -8.46 18.82
N HIS A 154 6.89 -8.93 17.86
CA HIS A 154 8.32 -8.67 17.71
C HIS A 154 8.58 -7.44 16.84
N TYR A 155 8.50 -6.24 17.45
CA TYR A 155 8.68 -4.96 16.74
C TYR A 155 10.07 -4.76 16.12
N GLU A 156 11.09 -5.50 16.57
CA GLU A 156 12.39 -5.59 15.93
C GLU A 156 12.31 -6.09 14.48
N ARG A 157 11.29 -6.90 14.15
CA ARG A 157 11.04 -7.44 12.80
C ARG A 157 10.18 -6.54 11.94
N PHE A 158 9.84 -5.34 12.42
CA PHE A 158 8.87 -4.48 11.74
C PHE A 158 9.31 -4.07 10.32
N GLU A 159 10.62 -3.98 10.07
CA GLU A 159 11.16 -3.73 8.73
C GLU A 159 11.77 -4.99 8.09
N GLU A 160 11.61 -6.18 8.68
CA GLU A 160 12.19 -7.39 8.09
C GLU A 160 11.37 -7.85 6.89
N ILE A 161 12.07 -8.06 5.78
CA ILE A 161 11.56 -8.65 4.54
C ILE A 161 12.35 -9.89 4.16
N GLU A 162 11.74 -10.75 3.37
CA GLU A 162 12.37 -11.91 2.76
C GLU A 162 12.02 -11.99 1.28
N ALA A 163 12.97 -12.50 0.48
CA ALA A 163 12.79 -12.68 -0.95
C ALA A 163 11.74 -13.76 -1.24
N CYS A 164 11.00 -13.57 -2.32
CA CYS A 164 10.06 -14.55 -2.86
C CYS A 164 10.71 -15.25 -4.04
N ASP A 165 11.34 -16.42 -3.79
CA ASP A 165 12.15 -17.14 -4.79
C ASP A 165 11.37 -17.51 -6.07
N ASP A 166 10.05 -17.70 -5.97
CA ASP A 166 9.16 -18.08 -7.08
C ASP A 166 8.33 -16.93 -7.68
N PHE A 167 8.67 -15.67 -7.36
CA PHE A 167 7.88 -14.54 -7.86
C PHE A 167 8.28 -14.14 -9.29
N VAL A 168 7.68 -14.81 -10.27
CA VAL A 168 7.68 -14.39 -11.67
C VAL A 168 6.32 -13.74 -11.95
N PRO A 169 6.25 -12.41 -12.05
CA PRO A 169 5.02 -11.74 -12.46
C PRO A 169 4.77 -12.14 -13.91
N GLU A 170 3.60 -12.69 -14.22
CA GLU A 170 3.18 -12.88 -15.61
C GLU A 170 3.23 -11.52 -16.30
N THR A 171 4.25 -11.33 -17.14
CA THR A 171 4.40 -10.08 -17.88
C THR A 171 3.45 -10.19 -19.05
N THR A 172 2.22 -9.73 -18.88
CA THR A 172 1.35 -9.48 -20.03
C THR A 172 2.01 -8.35 -20.80
N THR A 173 2.55 -8.66 -21.99
CA THR A 173 2.98 -7.66 -22.96
C THR A 173 1.77 -6.78 -23.28
N ILE A 174 1.70 -5.60 -22.66
CA ILE A 174 0.75 -4.58 -23.04
C ILE A 174 1.31 -4.00 -24.34
N GLU A 175 0.69 -4.33 -25.48
CA GLU A 175 0.86 -3.55 -26.69
C GLU A 175 0.43 -2.11 -26.35
N GLU A 176 1.29 -1.13 -26.63
CA GLU A 176 0.98 0.29 -26.44
C GLU A 176 -0.25 0.64 -27.29
N VAL A 177 -1.43 0.61 -26.67
CA VAL A 177 -2.62 1.22 -27.24
C VAL A 177 -2.63 2.66 -26.76
N GLU A 178 -2.31 3.58 -27.67
CA GLU A 178 -2.58 5.01 -27.50
C GLU A 178 -4.10 5.22 -27.35
N GLU A 179 -4.62 5.13 -26.14
CA GLU A 179 -5.99 5.58 -25.84
C GLU A 179 -6.00 7.08 -25.53
N ASP A 180 -6.28 7.83 -26.59
CA ASP A 180 -6.61 9.25 -26.56
C ASP A 180 -8.02 9.42 -25.98
N HIS A 181 -8.16 9.34 -24.65
CA HIS A 181 -9.45 9.57 -23.97
C HIS A 181 -9.55 11.02 -23.47
N PRO A 182 -10.56 11.79 -23.90
CA PRO A 182 -10.69 13.20 -23.53
C PRO A 182 -11.02 13.36 -22.04
N LEU A 183 -10.27 14.26 -21.39
CA LEU A 183 -10.49 14.72 -20.02
C LEU A 183 -11.93 15.23 -19.87
N HIS A 184 -12.79 14.45 -19.19
CA HIS A 184 -14.08 14.94 -18.74
C HIS A 184 -13.86 15.81 -17.50
N ASN A 185 -13.91 17.13 -17.69
CA ASN A 185 -13.93 18.12 -16.63
C ASN A 185 -15.14 17.88 -15.72
N ALA A 186 -14.91 17.41 -14.49
CA ALA A 186 -15.85 17.55 -13.40
C ALA A 186 -15.43 18.72 -12.52
N SER A 187 -15.69 19.93 -13.00
CA SER A 187 -15.87 21.10 -12.14
C SER A 187 -17.20 20.92 -11.42
N GLY A 188 -17.16 20.69 -10.11
CA GLY A 188 -18.35 20.50 -9.28
C GLY A 188 -18.13 21.00 -7.85
N PHE A 189 -17.63 22.23 -7.70
CA PHE A 189 -17.84 23.00 -6.47
C PHE A 189 -19.21 23.68 -6.57
N LEU A 190 -20.13 23.29 -5.68
CA LEU A 190 -21.23 24.11 -5.16
C LEU A 190 -21.61 23.56 -3.79
#